data_AF-A0A3A6KYD3-F1
#
_entry.id   AF-A0A3A6KYD3-F1
#
_cell.length_a   1.000
_cell.length_b   1.000
_cell.length_c   1.000
_cell.angle_alpha   90.00
_cell.angle_beta   90.00
_cell.angle_gamma   90.00
#
_symmetry.space_group_name_H-M   'P 1'
#
loop_
_entity.id
_entity.type
_entity.pdbx_description
1 polymer ?
#
loop_
_entity_poly.entity_id
_entity_poly.type
_entity_poly.pdbx_seq_one_letter_code
_entity_poly.pdbx_strand_id
1 'polypeptide(L)'
;MMNLTQEQREEIEKMAYRLIPPGLIAINIGADETDFLAELRTPGTEVRTAFYRGHLRQTVELRESLIKSAVNGSNPAQQELIKFIKSQQQYLEYE
;
A
#
# COMPACT_ATOMS: atom_id res chain seq x y z
N MET A 1 16.79 -7.00 -10.85
CA MET A 1 15.61 -7.80 -10.51
C MET A 1 16.00 -8.78 -9.43
N MET A 2 15.57 -8.49 -8.20
CA MET A 2 15.71 -9.40 -7.08
C MET A 2 14.86 -10.66 -7.34
N ASN A 3 15.46 -11.84 -7.18
CA ASN A 3 14.74 -13.10 -7.28
C ASN A 3 14.17 -13.44 -5.90
N LEU A 4 12.88 -13.20 -5.71
CA LEU A 4 12.21 -13.52 -4.46
C LEU A 4 11.70 -14.96 -4.47
N THR A 5 11.73 -15.61 -3.30
CA THR A 5 10.95 -16.82 -3.10
C THR A 5 9.46 -16.49 -3.00
N GLN A 6 8.59 -17.49 -3.15
CA GLN A 6 7.15 -17.30 -2.95
C GLN A 6 6.85 -16.82 -1.53
N GLU A 7 7.51 -17.39 -0.54
CA GLU A 7 7.37 -17.02 0.87
C GLU A 7 7.79 -15.56 1.12
N GLN A 8 8.89 -15.09 0.52
CA GLN A 8 9.31 -13.70 0.64
C GLN A 8 8.29 -12.74 0.01
N ARG A 9 7.71 -13.08 -1.15
CA ARG A 9 6.64 -12.27 -1.76
C ARG A 9 5.40 -12.19 -0.87
N GLU A 10 4.99 -13.31 -0.29
CA GLU A 10 3.86 -13.36 0.63
C GLU A 10 4.11 -12.54 1.90
N GLU A 11 5.32 -12.60 2.46
CA GLU A 11 5.67 -11.82 3.65
C GLU A 11 5.73 -10.32 3.36
N ILE A 12 6.25 -9.90 2.19
CA ILE A 12 6.21 -8.51 1.74
C ILE A 12 4.76 -8.01 1.68
N GLU A 13 3.87 -8.75 1.01
CA GLU A 13 2.46 -8.38 0.87
C GLU A 13 1.78 -8.28 2.24
N LYS A 14 2.02 -9.28 3.10
CA LYS A 14 1.46 -9.37 4.45
C LYS A 14 1.91 -8.22 5.36
N MET A 15 3.16 -7.79 5.27
CA MET A 15 3.71 -6.69 6.05
C MET A 15 3.32 -5.33 5.49
N ALA A 16 3.30 -5.17 4.17
CA ALA A 16 2.81 -3.95 3.53
C ALA A 16 1.34 -3.68 3.85
N TYR A 17 0.51 -4.74 3.91
CA TYR A 17 -0.86 -4.67 4.42
C TYR A 17 -0.93 -4.16 5.87
N ARG A 18 0.03 -4.55 6.72
CA ARG A 18 0.14 -4.06 8.11
C ARG A 18 0.78 -2.68 8.23
N LEU A 19 0.98 -1.97 7.12
CA LEU A 19 1.60 -0.65 7.06
C LEU A 19 3.03 -0.61 7.62
N ILE A 20 3.76 -1.74 7.52
CA ILE A 20 5.16 -1.79 7.91
C ILE A 20 6.01 -1.06 6.85
N PRO A 21 6.96 -0.19 7.26
CA PRO A 21 7.85 0.50 6.34
C PRO A 21 8.70 -0.47 5.48
N PRO A 22 8.92 -0.17 4.18
CA PRO A 22 9.70 -1.00 3.26
C PRO A 22 11.07 -1.48 3.78
N GLY A 23 11.84 -0.61 4.44
CA GLY A 23 13.16 -0.98 4.97
C GLY A 23 13.09 -2.09 6.03
N LEU A 24 12.09 -2.02 6.91
CA LEU A 24 11.88 -3.07 7.91
C LEU A 24 11.41 -4.40 7.28
N ILE A 25 10.66 -4.31 6.18
CA ILE A 25 10.27 -5.50 5.40
C ILE A 25 11.52 -6.13 4.77
N ALA A 26 12.41 -5.32 4.20
CA ALA A 26 13.67 -5.79 3.61
C ALA A 26 14.53 -6.52 4.65
N ILE A 27 14.71 -5.95 5.84
CA ILE A 27 15.39 -6.59 6.98
C ILE A 27 14.72 -7.93 7.31
N ASN A 28 13.39 -7.97 7.41
CA ASN A 28 12.66 -9.18 7.78
C ASN A 28 12.83 -10.33 6.77
N ILE A 29 12.88 -10.03 5.48
CA ILE A 29 13.05 -11.06 4.43
C ILE A 29 14.52 -11.40 4.14
N GLY A 30 15.46 -10.78 4.87
CA GLY A 30 16.90 -10.98 4.68
C GLY A 30 17.46 -10.34 3.40
N ALA A 31 16.84 -9.25 2.93
CA ALA A 31 17.30 -8.50 1.76
C ALA A 31 18.10 -7.25 2.16
N ASP A 32 18.98 -6.80 1.27
CA ASP A 32 19.57 -5.46 1.38
C ASP A 32 18.48 -4.38 1.22
N GLU A 33 18.47 -3.41 2.14
CA GLU A 33 17.46 -2.36 2.19
C GLU A 33 17.54 -1.42 0.97
N THR A 34 18.74 -1.13 0.50
CA THR A 34 18.97 -0.21 -0.63
C THR A 34 18.47 -0.85 -1.93
N ASP A 35 18.82 -2.11 -2.15
CA ASP A 35 18.35 -2.88 -3.32
C ASP A 35 16.84 -3.06 -3.30
N PHE A 36 16.25 -3.40 -2.14
CA PHE A 36 14.81 -3.53 -1.99
C PHE A 36 14.08 -2.23 -2.34
N LEU A 37 14.58 -1.09 -1.85
CA LEU A 37 13.99 0.22 -2.14
C LEU A 37 14.14 0.60 -3.62
N ALA A 38 15.25 0.24 -4.26
CA ALA A 38 15.44 0.44 -5.69
C ALA A 38 14.44 -0.38 -6.52
N GLU A 39 14.26 -1.66 -6.18
CA GLU A 39 13.28 -2.54 -6.82
C GLU A 39 11.85 -2.04 -6.59
N LEU A 40 11.50 -1.63 -5.37
CA LEU A 40 10.18 -1.07 -5.04
C LEU A 40 9.83 0.16 -5.90
N ARG A 41 10.82 1.02 -6.16
CA ARG A 41 10.67 2.22 -7.00
C ARG A 41 10.61 1.91 -8.50
N THR A 42 11.09 0.74 -8.92
CA THR A 42 11.14 0.33 -10.32
C THR A 42 9.84 -0.34 -10.75
N PRO A 43 9.12 0.18 -11.76
CA PRO A 43 7.91 -0.46 -12.29
C PRO A 43 8.17 -1.90 -12.77
N GLY A 44 7.21 -2.80 -12.53
CA GLY A 44 7.25 -4.18 -13.03
C GLY A 44 8.05 -5.17 -12.17
N THR A 45 8.69 -4.74 -11.08
CA THR A 45 9.43 -5.66 -10.20
C THR A 45 8.49 -6.47 -9.30
N GLU A 46 8.95 -7.64 -8.87
CA GLU A 46 8.21 -8.49 -7.94
C GLU A 46 8.05 -7.82 -6.57
N VAL A 47 9.09 -7.15 -6.08
CA VAL A 47 9.07 -6.36 -4.84
C VAL A 47 7.97 -5.31 -4.89
N ARG A 48 7.93 -4.50 -5.97
CA ARG A 48 6.90 -3.48 -6.15
C ARG A 48 5.52 -4.09 -6.18
N THR A 49 5.35 -5.15 -6.95
CA THR A 49 4.05 -5.83 -7.11
C THR A 49 3.53 -6.36 -5.78
N ALA A 50 4.34 -7.09 -5.02
CA ALA A 50 3.95 -7.64 -3.72
C ALA A 50 3.64 -6.52 -2.70
N PHE A 51 4.51 -5.52 -2.60
CA PHE A 51 4.34 -4.40 -1.66
C PHE A 51 3.04 -3.63 -1.93
N TYR A 52 2.84 -3.19 -3.17
CA TYR A 52 1.65 -2.40 -3.50
C TYR A 52 0.36 -3.21 -3.49
N ARG A 53 0.40 -4.53 -3.73
CA ARG A 53 -0.79 -5.37 -3.55
C ARG A 53 -1.24 -5.39 -2.09
N GLY A 54 -0.32 -5.57 -1.15
CA GLY A 54 -0.62 -5.55 0.29
C GLY A 54 -1.12 -4.18 0.74
N HIS A 55 -0.43 -3.12 0.32
CA HIS A 55 -0.81 -1.74 0.63
C HIS A 55 -2.19 -1.36 0.06
N LEU A 56 -2.49 -1.77 -1.17
CA LEU A 56 -3.79 -1.54 -1.79
C LEU A 56 -4.90 -2.29 -1.04
N ARG A 57 -4.68 -3.54 -0.67
CA ARG A 57 -5.66 -4.31 0.12
C ARG A 57 -6.00 -3.59 1.44
N GLN A 58 -4.99 -3.12 2.18
CA GLN A 58 -5.20 -2.36 3.40
C GLN A 58 -5.96 -1.05 3.15
N THR A 59 -5.64 -0.36 2.06
CA THR A 59 -6.30 0.89 1.68
C THR A 59 -7.78 0.66 1.36
N VAL A 60 -8.12 -0.43 0.66
CA VAL A 60 -9.50 -0.80 0.36
C VAL A 60 -10.27 -1.06 1.64
N GLU A 61 -9.77 -1.92 2.53
CA GLU A 61 -10.44 -2.27 3.79
C GLU A 61 -10.63 -1.05 4.72
N LEU A 62 -9.64 -0.17 4.79
CA LEU A 62 -9.74 1.09 5.52
C LEU A 62 -10.83 1.99 4.94
N ARG A 63 -10.87 2.15 3.61
CA ARG A 63 -11.88 2.96 2.93
C ARG A 63 -13.28 2.40 3.09
N GLU A 64 -13.46 1.09 3.01
CA GLU A 64 -14.74 0.45 3.29
C GLU A 64 -15.23 0.74 4.72
N SER A 65 -14.33 0.67 5.69
CA SER A 65 -14.64 0.99 7.09
C SER A 65 -15.05 2.46 7.25
N LEU A 66 -14.31 3.38 6.61
CA LEU A 66 -14.65 4.80 6.61
C LEU A 66 -16.01 5.09 5.95
N ILE A 67 -16.31 4.43 4.83
CA ILE A 67 -17.61 4.55 4.15
C ILE A 67 -18.74 4.10 5.09
N LYS A 68 -18.60 2.93 5.73
CA LYS A 68 -19.59 2.44 6.71
C LYS A 68 -19.79 3.43 7.86
N SER A 69 -18.71 3.96 8.42
CA SER A 69 -18.79 4.96 9.49
C SER A 69 -19.44 6.28 9.03
N ALA A 70 -19.14 6.73 7.82
CA ALA A 70 -19.72 7.95 7.25
C ALA A 70 -21.23 7.81 6.99
N VAL A 71 -21.67 6.66 6.47
CA VAL A 71 -23.09 6.30 6.30
C VAL A 71 -23.83 6.30 7.63
N ASN A 72 -23.16 5.87 8.71
CA ASN A 72 -23.70 5.91 10.07
C ASN A 72 -23.63 7.31 10.74
N GLY A 73 -23.29 8.36 9.98
CA GLY A 73 -23.33 9.75 10.45
C GLY A 73 -22.03 10.27 11.06
N SER A 74 -20.91 9.55 10.98
CA SER A 74 -19.61 10.05 11.46
C SER A 74 -19.11 11.20 10.60
N ASN A 75 -19.22 12.44 11.10
CA ASN A 75 -18.71 13.63 10.43
C ASN A 75 -17.18 13.56 10.15
N PRO A 76 -16.32 13.07 11.07
CA PRO A 76 -14.90 12.87 10.76
C PRO A 76 -14.66 11.94 9.57
N ALA A 77 -15.42 10.84 9.46
CA ALA A 77 -15.29 9.91 8.33
C ALA A 77 -15.75 10.55 7.02
N GLN A 78 -16.83 11.33 7.04
CA GLN A 78 -17.31 12.09 5.88
C GLN A 78 -16.25 13.10 5.39
N GLN A 79 -15.64 13.85 6.31
CA GLN A 79 -14.57 14.79 5.98
C GLN A 79 -13.36 14.10 5.35
N GLU A 80 -12.99 12.91 5.84
CA GLU A 80 -11.88 12.14 5.29
C GLU A 80 -12.20 11.62 3.87
N LEU A 81 -13.41 11.10 3.65
CA LEU A 81 -13.85 10.67 2.32
C LEU A 81 -13.87 11.82 1.30
N ILE A 82 -14.27 13.02 1.72
CA ILE A 82 -14.23 14.22 0.86
C ILE A 82 -12.80 14.52 0.41
N LYS A 83 -11.79 14.35 1.27
CA LYS A 83 -10.38 14.52 0.87
C LYS A 83 -9.97 13.50 -0.20
N PHE A 84 -10.38 12.24 -0.06
CA PHE A 84 -10.10 11.22 -1.07
C PHE A 84 -10.77 11.54 -2.41
N ILE A 85 -12.04 11.97 -2.41
CA ILE A 85 -12.74 12.38 -3.64
C ILE A 85 -11.98 13.50 -4.34
N LYS A 86 -11.56 14.54 -3.60
CA LYS A 86 -10.79 15.66 -4.15
C LYS A 86 -9.45 15.20 -4.74
N SER A 87 -8.73 14.30 -4.06
CA SER A 87 -7.47 13.77 -4.58
C SER A 87 -7.64 12.95 -5.86
N GLN A 88 -8.76 12.24 -6.01
CA GLN A 88 -9.04 11.48 -7.24
C GLN A 88 -9.42 12.40 -8.40
N GLN A 89 -10.22 13.43 -8.14
CA GLN A 89 -10.52 14.45 -9.14
C GLN A 89 -9.26 15.13 -9.64
N GLN A 90 -8.37 15.55 -8.72
CA GLN A 90 -7.09 16.13 -9.08
C GLN A 90 -6.26 15.16 -9.94
N TYR A 91 -6.16 13.89 -9.57
CA TYR A 91 -5.43 12.91 -10.37
C TYR A 91 -5.98 12.80 -11.80
N LEU A 92 -7.30 12.75 -11.97
CA LEU A 92 -7.95 12.68 -13.29
C LEU A 92 -7.80 13.96 -14.12
N GLU A 93 -7.57 15.11 -13.49
CA GLU A 93 -7.40 16.39 -14.17
C GLU A 93 -5.96 16.64 -14.66
N TYR A 94 -4.96 15.98 -14.05
CA TYR A 94 -3.54 16.22 -14.31
C TYR A 94 -2.78 14.99 -14.85
N GLU A 95 -3.46 13.87 -15.09
CA GLU A 95 -2.99 12.80 -15.99
C GLU A 95 -3.47 13.03 -17.43
#